data_AF-A0A855KFD5-F1
#
_entry.id   AF-A0A855KFD5-F1
#
_cell.length_a   1.000
_cell.length_b   1.000
_cell.length_c   1.000
_cell.angle_alpha   90.00
_cell.angle_beta   90.00
_cell.angle_gamma   90.00
#
_symmetry.space_group_name_H-M   'P 1'
#
loop_
_entity.id
_entity.type
_entity.pdbx_description
1 polymer ?
#
loop_
_entity_poly.entity_id
_entity_poly.type
_entity_poly.pdbx_seq_one_letter_code
_entity_poly.pdbx_strand_id
1 'polypeptide(L)'
;MNGESPTAKDLADEAEFQLVCARENLQWLAALARAIAHDAGTGGRDTKVLVDLVCFLDDTGFSGIDQAIDQFKTASAGYATQKAESENVSRTSAEVQA
;
A
#
# COMPACT_ATOMS: atom_id res chain seq x y z
N MET A 1 -20.75 -6.76 -13.42
CA MET A 1 -20.17 -5.63 -14.17
C MET A 1 -18.82 -6.08 -14.66
N ASN A 2 -18.62 -6.16 -15.97
CA ASN A 2 -17.31 -6.50 -16.55
C ASN A 2 -16.47 -5.23 -16.53
N GLY A 3 -15.78 -4.99 -15.40
CA GLY A 3 -14.83 -3.89 -15.29
C GLY A 3 -13.54 -4.27 -16.01
N GLU A 4 -13.05 -3.40 -16.89
CA GLU A 4 -11.72 -3.53 -17.48
C GLU A 4 -10.69 -3.65 -16.35
N SER A 5 -9.70 -4.53 -16.54
CA SER A 5 -8.64 -4.71 -15.56
C SER A 5 -7.79 -3.43 -15.49
N PRO A 6 -7.38 -2.98 -14.29
CA PRO A 6 -6.56 -1.77 -14.13
C PRO A 6 -5.29 -1.83 -14.97
N THR A 7 -4.92 -0.72 -15.61
CA THR A 7 -3.67 -0.63 -16.36
C THR A 7 -2.47 -0.50 -15.40
N ALA A 8 -1.25 -0.74 -15.91
CA ALA A 8 -0.02 -0.52 -15.14
C ALA A 8 0.11 0.92 -14.63
N LYS A 9 -0.41 1.89 -15.41
CA LYS A 9 -0.41 3.29 -15.02
C LYS A 9 -1.37 3.54 -13.84
N ASP A 10 -2.60 3.02 -13.92
CA ASP A 10 -3.59 3.20 -12.85
C ASP A 10 -3.08 2.65 -11.52
N LEU A 11 -2.39 1.50 -11.57
CA LEU A 11 -1.76 0.90 -10.39
C LEU A 11 -0.58 1.72 -9.85
N ALA A 12 0.21 2.35 -10.73
CA ALA A 12 1.32 3.20 -10.33
C ALA A 12 0.84 4.52 -9.69
N ASP A 13 -0.18 5.15 -10.28
CA ASP A 13 -0.78 6.39 -9.75
C ASP A 13 -1.42 6.13 -8.38
N GLU A 14 -2.11 5.00 -8.20
CA GLU A 14 -2.65 4.58 -6.90
C GLU A 14 -1.55 4.30 -5.88
N ALA A 15 -0.47 3.60 -6.26
CA ALA A 15 0.65 3.34 -5.36
C ALA A 15 1.33 4.65 -4.90
N GLU A 16 1.49 5.62 -5.80
CA GLU A 16 2.01 6.95 -5.45
C GLU A 16 1.10 7.67 -4.44
N PHE A 17 -0.22 7.66 -4.69
CA PHE A 17 -1.19 8.24 -3.77
C PHE A 17 -1.12 7.60 -2.38
N GLN A 18 -1.10 6.26 -2.30
CA GLN A 18 -0.98 5.53 -1.04
C GLN A 18 0.33 5.86 -0.31
N LEU A 19 1.45 6.03 -1.02
CA LEU A 19 2.71 6.46 -0.42
C LEU A 19 2.66 7.88 0.16
N VAL A 20 1.97 8.81 -0.53
CA VAL A 20 1.75 10.17 -0.01
C VAL A 20 0.91 10.12 1.26
N CYS A 21 -0.20 9.38 1.25
CA CYS A 21 -1.04 9.19 2.44
C CYS A 21 -0.26 8.57 3.61
N ALA A 22 0.52 7.53 3.35
CA ALA A 22 1.37 6.89 4.36
C ALA A 22 2.37 7.88 4.98
N ARG A 23 2.99 8.74 4.16
CA ARG A 23 3.90 9.78 4.65
C ARG A 23 3.20 10.77 5.59
N GLU A 24 2.02 11.27 5.21
CA GLU A 24 1.26 12.20 6.06
C GLU A 24 0.82 11.54 7.38
N ASN A 25 0.35 10.29 7.31
CA ASN A 25 0.00 9.51 8.50
C ASN A 25 1.18 9.33 9.46
N LEU A 26 2.38 9.05 8.93
CA LEU A 26 3.60 8.95 9.75
C LEU A 26 3.97 10.29 10.41
N GLN A 27 3.77 11.41 9.72
CA GLN A 27 3.99 12.74 10.31
C GLN A 27 3.03 13.01 11.47
N TRP A 28 1.75 12.64 11.32
CA TRP A 28 0.75 12.75 12.37
C TRP A 28 1.06 11.86 13.57
N LEU A 29 1.44 10.60 13.35
CA LEU A 29 1.87 9.69 14.43
C LEU A 29 3.09 10.23 15.17
N ALA A 30 4.08 10.77 14.44
CA ALA A 30 5.24 11.38 15.05
C ALA A 30 4.89 12.63 15.88
N ALA A 31 3.93 13.44 15.43
CA ALA A 31 3.43 14.58 16.20
C ALA A 31 2.69 14.14 17.47
N LEU A 32 1.85 13.11 17.39
CA LEU A 32 1.12 12.55 18.53
C LEU A 32 2.08 11.95 19.56
N ALA A 33 3.10 11.20 19.11
CA ALA A 33 4.14 10.67 19.99
C ALA A 33 4.89 11.80 20.74
N ARG A 34 5.22 12.90 20.06
CA ARG A 34 5.83 14.08 20.70
C ARG A 34 4.88 14.74 21.71
N ALA A 35 3.59 14.84 21.39
CA ALA A 35 2.59 15.40 22.30
C ALA A 35 2.46 14.57 23.58
N ILE A 36 2.40 13.24 23.46
CA ILE A 36 2.38 12.33 24.60
C ILE A 36 3.63 12.50 25.46
N ALA A 37 4.82 12.48 24.84
CA ALA A 37 6.08 12.63 25.56
C ALA A 37 6.18 13.97 26.29
N HIS A 38 5.73 15.06 25.65
CA HIS A 38 5.69 16.38 26.26
C HIS A 38 4.69 16.46 27.43
N ASP A 39 3.47 15.97 27.25
CA ASP A 39 2.47 15.99 28.33
C ASP A 39 2.94 15.15 29.52
N ALA A 40 3.46 13.94 29.29
CA ALA A 40 4.03 13.09 30.33
C ALA A 40 5.16 13.81 31.11
N GLY A 41 5.99 14.59 30.42
CA GLY A 41 7.05 15.40 31.03
C GLY A 41 6.56 16.67 31.75
N THR A 42 5.30 17.09 31.56
CA THR A 42 4.73 18.34 32.10
C THR A 42 3.58 18.10 33.09
N GLY A 43 3.44 16.88 33.60
CA GLY A 43 2.48 16.51 34.63
C GLY A 43 1.39 15.54 34.18
N GLY A 44 1.40 15.12 32.91
CA GLY A 44 0.65 13.95 32.42
C GLY A 44 -0.87 14.12 32.43
N ARG A 45 -1.37 15.34 32.20
CA ARG A 45 -2.82 15.63 32.32
C ARG A 45 -3.62 14.98 31.19
N ASP A 46 -3.06 14.99 29.99
CA ASP A 46 -3.74 14.56 28.77
C ASP A 46 -3.23 13.20 28.25
N THR A 47 -2.17 12.65 28.87
CA THR A 47 -1.48 11.44 28.43
C THR A 47 -2.45 10.27 28.22
N LYS A 48 -3.41 10.07 29.13
CA LYS A 48 -4.39 8.99 28.99
C LYS A 48 -5.25 9.16 27.72
N VAL A 49 -5.78 10.36 27.49
CA VAL A 49 -6.64 10.65 26.34
C VAL A 49 -5.86 10.56 25.03
N LEU A 50 -4.61 11.02 25.03
CA LEU A 50 -3.72 10.92 23.86
C LEU A 50 -3.36 9.46 23.54
N VAL A 51 -3.16 8.61 24.55
CA VAL A 51 -2.96 7.17 24.36
C VAL A 51 -4.24 6.50 23.86
N ASP A 52 -5.40 6.82 24.43
CA ASP A 52 -6.69 6.31 23.96
C ASP A 52 -6.93 6.69 22.48
N LEU A 53 -6.51 7.90 22.06
CA LEU A 53 -6.54 8.32 20.66
C LEU A 53 -5.62 7.44 19.80
N VAL A 54 -4.39 7.15 20.22
CA VAL A 54 -3.50 6.22 19.48
C VAL A 54 -4.16 4.86 19.30
N CYS A 55 -4.75 4.30 20.37
CA CYS A 55 -5.44 3.02 20.29
C CYS A 55 -6.63 3.06 19.31
N PHE A 56 -7.45 4.12 19.36
CA PHE A 56 -8.55 4.29 18.42
C PHE A 56 -8.07 4.38 16.95
N LEU A 57 -6.96 5.08 16.70
CA LEU A 57 -6.38 5.15 15.36
C LEU A 57 -5.87 3.79 14.88
N ASP A 58 -5.26 3.00 15.76
CA ASP A 58 -4.83 1.64 15.45
C ASP A 58 -6.04 0.72 15.14
N ASP A 59 -7.05 0.73 16.01
CA ASP A 59 -8.27 -0.08 15.88
C ASP A 59 -9.07 0.23 14.61
N THR A 60 -8.99 1.46 14.11
CA THR A 60 -9.69 1.89 12.88
C THR A 60 -8.86 1.70 11.61
N GLY A 61 -7.65 1.15 11.73
CA GLY A 61 -6.76 0.97 10.60
C GLY A 61 -6.35 2.30 9.97
N PHE A 62 -6.08 3.32 10.79
CA PHE A 62 -5.83 4.71 10.41
C PHE A 62 -4.86 4.90 9.24
N SER A 63 -3.90 3.98 9.08
CA SER A 63 -2.94 4.04 8.00
C SER A 63 -3.36 3.28 6.74
N GLY A 64 -4.34 2.36 6.85
CA GLY A 64 -4.80 1.48 5.78
C GLY A 64 -3.69 0.57 5.20
N ILE A 65 -2.52 0.53 5.85
CA ILE A 65 -1.28 0.01 5.26
C ILE A 65 -1.41 -1.47 4.92
N ASP A 66 -2.02 -2.28 5.79
CA ASP A 66 -2.17 -3.72 5.53
C ASP A 66 -3.07 -3.98 4.31
N GLN A 67 -4.15 -3.21 4.16
CA GLN A 67 -5.02 -3.29 2.99
C GLN A 67 -4.30 -2.87 1.71
N ALA A 68 -3.53 -1.77 1.76
CA ALA A 68 -2.73 -1.30 0.62
C ALA A 68 -1.66 -2.33 0.22
N ILE A 69 -1.01 -2.97 1.20
CA ILE A 69 -0.06 -4.06 0.98
C ILE A 69 -0.73 -5.25 0.28
N ASP A 70 -1.93 -5.64 0.71
CA ASP A 70 -2.64 -6.78 0.11
C ASP A 70 -3.16 -6.49 -1.31
N GLN A 71 -3.59 -5.25 -1.56
CA GLN A 71 -3.92 -4.78 -2.91
C GLN A 71 -2.69 -4.84 -3.83
N PHE A 72 -1.54 -4.38 -3.34
CA PHE A 72 -0.28 -4.45 -4.09
C PHE A 72 0.16 -5.89 -4.39
N LYS A 73 0.07 -6.81 -3.41
CA LYS A 73 0.35 -8.24 -3.64
C LYS A 73 -0.57 -8.84 -4.70
N THR A 74 -1.86 -8.50 -4.64
CA THR A 74 -2.85 -8.97 -5.61
C THR A 74 -2.56 -8.43 -7.01
N ALA A 75 -2.25 -7.14 -7.12
CA ALA A 75 -1.90 -6.50 -8.38
C ALA A 75 -0.60 -7.10 -8.99
N SER A 76 0.43 -7.29 -8.18
CA SER A 76 1.72 -7.85 -8.63
C SER A 76 1.63 -9.32 -9.07
N ALA A 77 0.75 -10.12 -8.45
CA ALA A 77 0.51 -11.50 -8.87
C ALA A 77 0.00 -11.62 -10.32
N GLY A 78 -0.79 -10.64 -10.79
CA GLY A 78 -1.30 -10.59 -12.17
C GLY A 78 -0.23 -10.28 -13.23
N TYR A 79 0.84 -9.59 -12.87
CA TYR A 79 1.98 -9.31 -13.78
C TYR A 79 2.95 -10.48 -13.89
N ALA A 80 3.08 -11.31 -12.85
CA ALA A 80 3.97 -12.47 -12.86
C ALA A 80 3.55 -13.53 -13.91
N THR A 81 2.26 -13.60 -14.25
CA THR A 81 1.71 -14.60 -15.19
C THR A 81 1.95 -14.24 -16.65
N GLN A 82 2.05 -12.95 -17.01
CA GLN A 82 2.23 -12.52 -18.40
C GLN A 82 3.62 -12.84 -18.97
N LYS A 83 4.63 -13.05 -18.11
CA LYS A 83 6.00 -13.35 -18.56
C LYS A 83 6.17 -14.78 -19.10
N ALA A 84 5.23 -15.70 -18.85
CA ALA A 84 5.38 -17.11 -19.22
C ALA A 84 4.81 -17.47 -20.61
N GLU A 85 3.87 -16.70 -21.16
CA GLU A 85 3.14 -17.10 -22.39
C GLU A 85 3.68 -16.46 -23.68
N SER A 86 4.58 -15.48 -23.62
CA SER A 86 5.05 -14.79 -24.84
C SER A 86 6.28 -15.42 -25.52
N GLU A 87 6.91 -16.45 -24.93
CA GLU A 87 8.14 -17.04 -25.51
C GLU A 87 7.93 -18.28 -26.40
N ASN A 88 6.71 -18.79 -26.58
CA ASN A 88 6.49 -20.11 -27.22
C ASN A 88 5.75 -20.11 -28.58
N VAL A 89 5.58 -18.98 -29.28
CA VAL A 89 4.80 -18.97 -30.56
C VAL A 89 5.65 -18.73 -31.82
N SER A 90 6.92 -18.35 -31.72
CA SER A 90 7.69 -17.90 -32.92
C SER A 90 8.75 -18.88 -33.47
N ARG A 91 8.82 -20.14 -33.03
CA ARG A 91 9.90 -21.07 -33.47
C ARG A 91 9.51 -22.23 -34.41
N THR A 92 8.24 -22.37 -34.80
CA THR A 92 7.83 -23.43 -35.76
C THR A 92 7.25 -22.81 -37.03
N SER A 93 8.09 -22.24 -37.89
CA SER A 93 7.74 -21.98 -39.30
C SER A 93 8.94 -21.97 -40.26
N ALA A 94 10.11 -22.46 -39.84
CA ALA A 94 11.26 -22.59 -40.72
C ALA A 94 11.75 -24.03 -40.76
N GLU A 95 10.98 -24.92 -41.38
CA GLU A 95 11.50 -26.15 -42.01
C GLU A 95 10.35 -26.92 -42.68
N VAL A 96 10.08 -26.67 -43.97
CA VAL A 96 9.65 -27.71 -44.92
C VAL A 96 10.11 -27.34 -46.35
N GLN A 97 11.16 -28.04 -46.78
CA GLN A 97 11.48 -28.55 -48.15
C GLN A 97 11.88 -27.53 -49.24
N ALA A 98 13.12 -27.55 -49.75
CA ALA A 98 13.82 -28.58 -50.55
C ALA A 98 13.52 -28.48 -52.05
#